data_AF-A0A934A9B8-F1
#
_entry.id   AF-A0A934A9B8-F1
#
_cell.length_a   1.000
_cell.length_b   1.000
_cell.length_c   1.000
_cell.angle_alpha   90.00
_cell.angle_beta   90.00
_cell.angle_gamma   90.00
#
_symmetry.space_group_name_H-M   'P 1'
#
loop_
_entity.id
_entity.type
_entity.pdbx_description
1 polymer ?
#
loop_
_entity_poly.entity_id
_entity_poly.type
_entity_poly.pdbx_seq_one_letter_code
_entity_poly.pdbx_strand_id
1 'polypeptide(L)'
;MKNTERKLFNLRGFVILTATVTGLGLPITGLANHLNQMEPIVSFSRHAWMSAHNILGVLFMVSTVLHAILNRRILLNYVRGHAARPGIGREAVGAIVLVAVMLFVVVGHAFH
;
A
#
# COMPACT_ATOMS: atom_id res chain seq x y z
N MET A 1 -21.65 -28.20 -28.22
CA MET A 1 -21.68 -27.26 -27.09
C MET A 1 -20.25 -26.80 -26.80
N LYS A 2 -19.95 -25.51 -26.96
CA LYS A 2 -18.65 -24.95 -26.52
C LYS A 2 -18.65 -24.93 -25.01
N ASN A 3 -17.80 -25.74 -24.38
CA ASN A 3 -17.52 -25.63 -22.95
C ASN A 3 -16.88 -24.26 -22.71
N THR A 4 -17.64 -23.31 -22.21
CA THR A 4 -17.10 -22.09 -21.62
C THR A 4 -16.37 -22.49 -20.35
N GLU A 5 -15.06 -22.75 -20.47
CA GLU A 5 -14.20 -22.91 -19.31
C GLU A 5 -14.36 -21.67 -18.43
N ARG A 6 -14.99 -21.84 -17.26
CA ARG A 6 -15.08 -20.77 -16.27
C ARG A 6 -13.66 -20.48 -15.80
N LYS A 7 -13.07 -19.40 -16.31
CA LYS A 7 -11.78 -18.89 -15.81
C LYS A 7 -11.89 -18.77 -14.29
N LEU A 8 -11.11 -19.56 -13.56
CA LEU A 8 -11.01 -19.47 -12.11
C LEU A 8 -10.55 -18.06 -11.74
N PHE A 9 -11.11 -17.53 -10.65
CA PHE A 9 -10.80 -16.19 -10.17
C PHE A 9 -9.29 -16.06 -9.86
N ASN A 10 -8.63 -15.06 -10.47
CA ASN A 10 -7.22 -14.79 -10.24
C ASN A 10 -7.01 -14.06 -8.91
N LEU A 11 -6.99 -14.81 -7.81
CA LEU A 11 -6.81 -14.27 -6.46
C LEU A 11 -5.52 -13.45 -6.31
N ARG A 12 -4.40 -13.90 -6.93
CA ARG A 12 -3.13 -13.17 -6.85
C ARG A 12 -3.21 -11.81 -7.52
N GLY A 13 -3.80 -11.77 -8.71
CA GLY A 13 -4.04 -10.53 -9.47
C GLY A 13 -4.97 -9.58 -8.72
N PHE A 14 -6.04 -10.12 -8.12
CA PHE A 14 -6.95 -9.34 -7.30
C PHE A 14 -6.24 -8.70 -6.10
N VAL A 15 -5.50 -9.48 -5.33
CA VAL A 15 -4.82 -9.01 -4.11
C VAL A 15 -3.79 -7.91 -4.41
N ILE A 16 -2.97 -8.06 -5.46
CA ILE A 16 -1.99 -7.02 -5.82
C ILE A 16 -2.66 -5.75 -6.35
N LEU A 17 -3.75 -5.89 -7.12
CA LEU A 17 -4.49 -4.75 -7.62
C LEU A 17 -5.14 -3.99 -6.46
N THR A 18 -5.76 -4.69 -5.51
CA THR A 18 -6.33 -4.09 -4.30
C THR A 18 -5.25 -3.38 -3.49
N ALA A 19 -4.10 -4.01 -3.23
CA ALA A 19 -2.98 -3.37 -2.53
C ALA A 19 -2.47 -2.12 -3.27
N THR A 20 -2.38 -2.17 -4.60
CA THR A 20 -1.91 -1.02 -5.40
C THR A 20 -2.90 0.14 -5.35
N VAL A 21 -4.18 -0.12 -5.61
CA VAL A 21 -5.23 0.91 -5.61
C VAL A 21 -5.38 1.54 -4.22
N THR A 22 -5.42 0.72 -3.18
CA THR A 22 -5.54 1.23 -1.80
C THR A 22 -4.27 1.93 -1.32
N GLY A 23 -3.09 1.42 -1.70
CA GLY A 23 -1.80 2.05 -1.41
C GLY A 23 -1.65 3.43 -2.04
N LEU A 24 -2.12 3.61 -3.29
CA LEU A 24 -2.14 4.92 -3.95
C LEU A 24 -3.24 5.85 -3.40
N GLY A 25 -4.37 5.28 -2.98
CA GLY A 25 -5.47 6.03 -2.38
C GLY A 25 -5.14 6.59 -0.99
N LEU A 26 -4.26 5.94 -0.23
CA LEU A 26 -3.85 6.37 1.11
C LEU A 26 -3.19 7.76 1.13
N PRO A 27 -2.17 8.07 0.31
CA PRO A 27 -1.62 9.43 0.22
C PRO A 27 -2.66 10.49 -0.17
N ILE A 28 -3.53 10.17 -1.13
CA ILE A 28 -4.56 11.10 -1.62
C ILE A 28 -5.57 11.41 -0.50
N THR A 29 -6.11 10.38 0.14
CA THR A 29 -7.08 10.54 1.23
C THR A 29 -6.45 11.10 2.50
N GLY A 30 -5.18 10.79 2.76
CA GLY A 30 -4.41 11.35 3.87
C GLY A 30 -4.19 12.85 3.70
N LEU A 31 -3.84 13.29 2.49
CA LEU A 31 -3.74 14.70 2.14
C LEU A 31 -5.09 15.42 2.28
N ALA A 32 -6.16 14.84 1.75
CA ALA A 32 -7.51 15.41 1.90
C ALA A 32 -7.91 15.54 3.38
N ASN A 33 -7.65 14.51 4.19
CA ASN A 33 -7.92 14.56 5.63
C ASN A 33 -7.07 15.62 6.35
N HIS A 34 -5.81 15.79 5.94
CA HIS A 34 -4.93 16.84 6.47
C HIS A 34 -5.44 18.24 6.12
N LEU A 35 -5.90 18.48 4.89
CA LEU A 35 -6.47 19.77 4.48
C LEU A 35 -7.76 20.11 5.24
N ASN A 36 -8.59 19.10 5.55
CA ASN A 36 -9.83 19.28 6.31
C ASN A 36 -9.63 19.18 7.84
N GLN A 37 -8.39 19.12 8.34
CA GLN A 37 -8.12 18.89 9.77
C GLN A 37 -8.64 20.00 10.69
N MET A 38 -8.74 21.23 10.16
CA MET A 38 -9.24 22.41 10.87
C MET A 38 -10.76 22.48 10.90
N GLU A 39 -11.46 21.67 10.10
CA GLU A 39 -12.92 21.60 10.15
C GLU A 39 -13.37 20.94 11.47
N PRO A 40 -14.55 21.33 12.00
CA PRO A 40 -15.14 20.64 13.14
C PRO A 40 -15.21 19.14 12.92
N ILE A 41 -14.96 18.34 13.95
CA ILE A 41 -14.94 16.86 13.83
C ILE A 41 -16.30 16.28 13.37
N VAL A 42 -17.37 17.04 13.59
CA VAL A 42 -18.75 16.75 13.16
C VAL A 42 -19.03 17.14 11.70
N SER A 43 -18.08 17.78 11.02
CA SER A 43 -18.24 18.12 9.60
C SER A 43 -18.28 16.84 8.76
N PHE A 44 -19.24 16.81 7.83
CA PHE A 44 -19.42 15.67 6.93
C PHE A 44 -18.16 15.40 6.10
N SER A 45 -17.49 16.45 5.62
CA SER A 45 -16.27 16.34 4.80
C SER A 45 -15.13 15.67 5.56
N ARG A 46 -14.75 16.18 6.73
CA ARG A 46 -13.72 15.56 7.58
C ARG A 46 -14.05 14.11 7.94
N HIS A 47 -15.29 13.81 8.32
CA HIS A 47 -15.69 12.46 8.68
C HIS A 47 -15.64 11.50 7.48
N ALA A 48 -16.05 11.95 6.29
CA ALA A 48 -16.00 11.17 5.07
C ALA A 48 -14.56 10.84 4.65
N TRP A 49 -13.67 11.83 4.64
CA TRP A 49 -12.26 11.63 4.27
C TRP A 49 -11.51 10.75 5.28
N MET A 50 -11.77 10.93 6.57
CA MET A 50 -11.21 10.07 7.62
C MET A 50 -11.70 8.62 7.48
N SER A 51 -12.99 8.42 7.26
CA SER A 51 -13.57 7.08 7.06
C SER A 51 -13.01 6.41 5.80
N ALA A 52 -12.88 7.14 4.70
CA ALA A 52 -12.28 6.66 3.46
C ALA A 52 -10.81 6.27 3.67
N HIS A 53 -10.03 7.10 4.36
CA HIS A 53 -8.63 6.80 4.66
C HIS A 53 -8.50 5.51 5.50
N ASN A 54 -9.34 5.37 6.53
CA ASN A 54 -9.32 4.20 7.41
C ASN A 54 -9.66 2.91 6.66
N ILE A 55 -10.71 2.90 5.84
CA ILE A 55 -11.07 1.68 5.09
C ILE A 55 -10.00 1.32 4.05
N LEU A 56 -9.40 2.30 3.38
CA LEU A 56 -8.27 2.08 2.49
C LEU A 56 -7.07 1.51 3.25
N GLY A 57 -6.79 2.00 4.46
CA GLY A 57 -5.72 1.50 5.33
C GLY A 57 -5.90 0.04 5.70
N VAL A 58 -7.11 -0.35 6.12
CA VAL A 58 -7.44 -1.74 6.46
C VAL A 58 -7.29 -2.64 5.23
N LEU A 59 -7.87 -2.23 4.09
CA LEU A 59 -7.80 -3.00 2.84
C LEU A 59 -6.36 -3.13 2.33
N PHE A 60 -5.56 -2.07 2.42
CA PHE A 60 -4.15 -2.09 2.06
C PHE A 60 -3.36 -3.05 2.94
N MET A 61 -3.56 -2.99 4.26
CA MET A 61 -2.85 -3.84 5.21
C MET A 61 -3.18 -5.32 4.98
N VAL A 62 -4.47 -5.68 4.92
CA VAL A 62 -4.91 -7.06 4.66
C VAL A 62 -4.40 -7.55 3.31
N SER A 63 -4.52 -6.75 2.25
CA SER A 63 -4.09 -7.13 0.90
C SER A 63 -2.58 -7.30 0.81
N THR A 64 -1.81 -6.46 1.50
CA THR A 64 -0.33 -6.57 1.54
C THR A 64 0.11 -7.82 2.29
N VAL A 65 -0.52 -8.14 3.43
CA VAL A 65 -0.27 -9.39 4.16
C VAL A 65 -0.61 -10.60 3.30
N LEU A 66 -1.78 -10.61 2.64
CA LEU A 66 -2.17 -11.67 1.71
C LEU A 66 -1.20 -11.78 0.53
N HIS A 67 -0.75 -10.65 -0.02
CA HIS A 67 0.24 -10.62 -1.09
C HIS A 67 1.54 -11.30 -0.65
N ALA A 68 2.05 -10.98 0.54
CA ALA A 68 3.22 -11.61 1.11
C ALA A 68 3.02 -13.12 1.33
N ILE A 69 1.87 -13.54 1.88
CA ILE A 69 1.56 -14.96 2.11
C ILE A 69 1.47 -15.75 0.80
N LEU A 70 0.83 -15.19 -0.23
CA LEU A 70 0.64 -15.83 -1.55
C LEU A 70 1.94 -15.93 -2.34
N ASN A 71 2.86 -14.97 -2.14
CA ASN A 71 4.16 -14.90 -2.81
C ASN A 71 5.34 -15.30 -1.92
N ARG A 72 5.08 -15.85 -0.72
CA ARG A 72 6.11 -16.16 0.30
C ARG A 72 7.23 -17.05 -0.22
N ARG A 73 6.93 -18.01 -1.10
CA ARG A 73 7.95 -18.91 -1.67
C ARG A 73 8.96 -18.14 -2.52
N ILE A 74 8.48 -17.23 -3.36
CA ILE A 74 9.34 -16.40 -4.22
C ILE A 74 10.16 -15.45 -3.35
N LEU A 75 9.52 -14.82 -2.36
CA LEU A 75 10.19 -13.93 -1.41
C LEU A 75 11.28 -14.66 -0.63
N LEU A 76 10.97 -15.83 -0.06
CA LEU A 76 11.96 -16.64 0.68
C LEU A 76 13.08 -17.13 -0.22
N ASN A 77 12.80 -17.51 -1.46
CA ASN A 77 13.83 -17.90 -2.42
C ASN A 77 14.73 -16.71 -2.80
N TYR A 78 14.14 -15.52 -2.98
CA TYR A 78 14.89 -14.29 -3.24
C TYR A 78 15.81 -13.93 -2.06
N VAL A 79 15.28 -13.96 -0.84
CA VAL A 79 16.04 -13.67 0.39
C VAL A 79 17.12 -14.71 0.63
N ARG A 80 16.81 -16.00 0.51
CA ARG A 80 17.79 -17.10 0.65
C ARG A 80 18.85 -17.08 -0.44
N GLY A 81 18.49 -16.71 -1.68
CA GLY A 81 19.42 -16.53 -2.78
C GLY A 81 20.34 -15.32 -2.60
N HIS A 82 19.83 -14.23 -2.03
CA HIS A 82 20.63 -13.05 -1.68
C HIS A 82 21.51 -13.26 -0.44
N ALA A 83 21.18 -14.21 0.45
CA ALA A 83 22.09 -14.60 1.54
C ALA A 83 23.45 -15.12 1.02
N ALA A 84 23.53 -15.56 -0.24
CA ALA A 84 24.78 -15.93 -0.90
C ALA A 84 25.55 -14.74 -1.52
N ARG A 85 24.95 -13.54 -1.60
CA ARG A 85 25.56 -12.29 -2.09
C ARG A 85 25.08 -11.11 -1.22
N PRO A 86 25.79 -10.77 -0.13
CA PRO A 86 25.29 -9.91 0.96
C PRO A 86 25.16 -8.40 0.64
N GLY A 87 24.97 -8.02 -0.63
CA GLY A 87 24.76 -6.62 -1.01
C GLY A 87 23.28 -6.22 -0.96
N ILE A 88 22.97 -5.06 -0.38
CA ILE A 88 21.67 -4.41 -0.57
C ILE A 88 21.55 -4.03 -2.06
N GLY A 89 20.57 -4.61 -2.76
CA GLY A 89 20.29 -4.27 -4.16
C GLY A 89 19.98 -2.78 -4.33
N ARG A 90 20.32 -2.21 -5.48
CA ARG A 90 20.07 -0.79 -5.78
C ARG A 90 18.58 -0.43 -5.65
N GLU A 91 17.71 -1.39 -5.91
CA GLU A 91 16.26 -1.31 -5.80
C GLU A 91 15.82 -1.16 -4.34
N ALA A 92 16.46 -1.87 -3.41
CA ALA A 92 16.19 -1.75 -1.98
C ALA A 92 16.68 -0.41 -1.43
N VAL A 93 17.84 0.08 -1.87
CA VAL A 93 18.29 1.44 -1.57
C VAL A 93 17.30 2.47 -2.12
N GLY A 94 16.84 2.30 -3.37
CA GLY A 94 15.84 3.16 -3.98
C GLY A 94 14.53 3.21 -3.20
N ALA A 95 14.03 2.07 -2.73
CA ALA A 95 12.85 1.99 -1.89
C ALA A 95 13.03 2.71 -0.55
N ILE A 96 14.18 2.51 0.12
CA ILE A 96 14.50 3.19 1.40
C ILE A 96 14.55 4.71 1.20
N VAL A 97 15.24 5.17 0.15
CA VAL A 97 15.34 6.61 -0.15
C VAL A 97 13.97 7.20 -0.46
N LEU A 98 13.15 6.51 -1.27
CA LEU A 98 11.80 6.96 -1.59
C LEU A 98 10.94 7.11 -0.33
N VAL A 99 10.97 6.12 0.56
CA VAL A 99 10.24 6.15 1.84
C VAL A 99 10.76 7.29 2.72
N ALA A 100 12.07 7.45 2.84
CA ALA A 100 12.67 8.51 3.65
C ALA A 100 12.28 9.92 3.15
N VAL A 101 12.29 10.13 1.83
CA VAL A 101 11.87 11.39 1.20
C VAL A 101 10.38 11.65 1.43
N MET A 102 9.52 10.64 1.20
CA MET A 102 8.08 10.78 1.45
C MET A 102 7.79 11.13 2.91
N LEU A 103 8.45 10.45 3.86
CA LEU A 103 8.32 10.76 5.29
C LEU A 103 8.82 12.17 5.61
N PHE A 104 9.99 12.57 5.09
CA PHE A 104 10.53 13.90 5.31
C PHE A 104 9.59 15.00 4.80
N VAL A 105 9.02 14.84 3.61
CA VAL A 105 8.08 15.83 3.04
C VAL A 105 6.79 15.89 3.84
N VAL A 106 6.17 14.74 4.16
CA VAL A 106 4.88 14.70 4.84
C VAL A 106 4.99 15.11 6.31
N VAL A 107 6.02 14.65 7.01
CA VAL A 107 6.24 14.98 8.43
C VAL A 107 6.87 16.37 8.58
N GLY A 108 7.81 16.74 7.71
CA GLY A 108 8.44 18.06 7.72
C GLY A 108 7.44 19.20 7.50
N HIS A 109 6.41 18.98 6.68
CA HIS A 109 5.30 19.93 6.53
C HIS A 109 4.51 20.15 7.84
N ALA A 110 4.52 19.20 8.78
CA ALA A 110 3.85 19.41 10.08
C ALA A 110 4.64 20.34 11.02
N PHE A 111 5.90 20.65 10.72
CA PHE A 111 6.79 21.47 11.54
C PHE A 111 7.08 22.86 10.94
N HIS A 112 6.47 23.20 9.81
CA HIS A 112 6.58 24.49 9.11
C HIS A 112 5.19 25.06 8.83
#